data_AF-A0A5B9MJ98-F1
#
_entry.id   AF-A0A5B9MJ98-F1
#
_cell.length_a   1.000
_cell.length_b   1.000
_cell.length_c   1.000
_cell.angle_alpha   90.00
_cell.angle_beta   90.00
_cell.angle_gamma   90.00
#
_symmetry.space_group_name_H-M   'P 1'
#
loop_
_entity.id
_entity.type
_entity.pdbx_description
1 polymer ?
#
loop_
_entity_poly.entity_id
_entity_poly.type
_entity_poly.pdbx_seq_one_letter_code
_entity_poly.pdbx_strand_id
1 'polypeptide(L)'
;MLLSIESLILFTGILLLLGIASNQFSTRMGVPVLFLFLVVGMLAGSEGIGGIEFENYSAANTIGTIALCLILFDGGLRTTLGAVRTAWKPAALLATLGVVVTAAITGLAASWILQITILQGLLIGSIVGSTDASAVFSILRSGGVNIRRRLADTLEVESGSNDPMAIFLTVGLIQVLTGAVPLGGGLLMLFLTQLVFGAIVGLLVGYVGVWILQHVRLGAAGLYPVLATALALLAFGLAAVLGGSGFLAVYLTGIVIGNRRPVFHRGILLFHDAAAWICQILMFMTLGLLSFPSRLLDAAGPALLISAVLILIARPIAVFALVSFFKFPKREVLFLSLVGLKGAVPITLATFPMLAGLPIAAQMFDTVFFVVLVSALIQGWPLPLVARLMKVNEAVKRPPPVTLEISTLQNVNGDIVDYYVDTGCLAAGRMIKELALPDGVVVALIVRNDEITPPQGRSRIEVGDHIVVILRPAVRAMVDRVFSHRQQTPVTLPASLEFPLRGSTKVGAIEECYDVKLGESPEMTVDELMRSRLAGQALVTGMAVPFDQIVLYIREVTEDGSIQYAGMVILPVEETPWLEKEMAMGPDTQAAANPTNSVGKNDAAEERSATGDSLEPQDADRPNEST
;
A
#
# COMPACT_ATOMS: atom_id res chain seq x y z
N MET A 1 -14.70 -39.76 -8.56
CA MET A 1 -13.61 -40.28 -9.45
C MET A 1 -12.29 -39.63 -9.03
N LEU A 2 -11.14 -40.32 -8.92
CA LEU A 2 -9.86 -39.64 -8.64
C LEU A 2 -9.44 -38.86 -9.89
N LEU A 3 -9.53 -37.52 -9.83
CA LEU A 3 -9.04 -36.63 -10.89
C LEU A 3 -7.55 -36.90 -11.11
N SER A 4 -7.16 -37.17 -12.35
CA SER A 4 -5.74 -37.28 -12.70
C SER A 4 -5.06 -35.92 -12.52
N ILE A 5 -3.74 -35.89 -12.34
CA ILE A 5 -3.01 -34.62 -12.10
C ILE A 5 -3.18 -33.67 -13.30
N GLU A 6 -3.19 -34.21 -14.51
CA GLU A 6 -3.47 -33.49 -15.75
C GLU A 6 -4.88 -32.90 -15.74
N SER A 7 -5.87 -33.66 -15.25
CA SER A 7 -7.26 -33.20 -15.11
C SER A 7 -7.37 -32.06 -14.10
N LEU A 8 -6.64 -32.12 -12.98
CA LEU A 8 -6.60 -31.08 -11.96
C LEU A 8 -5.91 -29.81 -12.46
N ILE A 9 -4.82 -29.93 -13.23
CA ILE A 9 -4.13 -28.81 -13.87
C ILE A 9 -5.05 -28.15 -14.93
N LEU A 10 -5.65 -28.95 -15.83
CA LEU A 10 -6.57 -28.47 -16.85
C LEU A 10 -7.76 -27.74 -16.22
N PHE A 11 -8.35 -28.33 -15.18
CA PHE A 11 -9.47 -27.74 -14.45
C PHE A 11 -9.08 -26.43 -13.77
N THR A 12 -7.92 -26.38 -13.10
CA THR A 12 -7.41 -25.15 -12.48
C THR A 12 -7.18 -24.06 -13.52
N GLY A 13 -6.64 -24.40 -14.70
CA GLY A 13 -6.45 -23.47 -15.82
C GLY A 13 -7.78 -22.93 -16.37
N ILE A 14 -8.76 -23.80 -16.62
CA ILE A 14 -10.11 -23.42 -17.06
C ILE A 14 -10.78 -22.51 -16.03
N LEU A 15 -10.72 -22.89 -14.74
CA LEU A 15 -11.27 -22.09 -13.65
C LEU A 15 -10.64 -20.69 -13.55
N LEU A 16 -9.31 -20.58 -13.64
CA LEU A 16 -8.61 -19.29 -13.66
C LEU A 16 -9.05 -18.42 -14.86
N LEU A 17 -9.17 -19.02 -16.05
CA LEU A 17 -9.66 -18.32 -17.25
C LEU A 17 -11.11 -17.85 -17.10
N LEU A 18 -11.99 -18.68 -16.53
CA LEU A 18 -13.38 -18.30 -16.22
C LEU A 18 -13.44 -17.19 -15.16
N GLY A 19 -12.55 -17.19 -14.17
CA GLY A 19 -12.41 -16.10 -13.20
C GLY A 19 -12.01 -14.78 -13.89
N ILE A 20 -10.98 -14.79 -14.74
CA ILE A 20 -10.55 -13.61 -15.49
C ILE A 20 -11.65 -13.09 -16.42
N ALA A 21 -12.36 -13.98 -17.11
CA ALA A 21 -13.52 -13.62 -17.95
C ALA A 21 -14.67 -13.04 -17.11
N SER A 22 -14.93 -13.60 -15.93
CA SER A 22 -15.95 -13.11 -14.99
C SER A 22 -15.65 -11.70 -14.49
N ASN A 23 -14.39 -11.32 -14.30
CA ASN A 23 -14.01 -9.96 -13.94
C ASN A 23 -14.46 -8.93 -15.01
N GLN A 24 -14.29 -9.25 -16.29
CA GLN A 24 -14.76 -8.39 -17.39
C GLN A 24 -16.30 -8.34 -17.52
N PHE A 25 -17.00 -9.33 -16.98
CA PHE A 25 -18.46 -9.34 -16.90
C PHE A 25 -18.98 -8.56 -15.68
N SER A 26 -18.29 -8.67 -14.54
CA SER A 26 -18.53 -7.90 -13.31
C SER A 26 -18.53 -6.40 -13.57
N THR A 27 -17.51 -5.89 -14.27
CA THR A 27 -17.40 -4.45 -14.58
C THR A 27 -18.55 -3.92 -15.44
N ARG A 28 -19.20 -4.78 -16.24
CA ARG A 28 -20.39 -4.41 -17.04
C ARG A 28 -21.70 -4.46 -16.25
N MET A 29 -21.87 -5.43 -15.35
CA MET A 29 -23.11 -5.58 -14.57
C MET A 29 -23.12 -4.83 -13.23
N GLY A 30 -21.96 -4.43 -12.72
CA GLY A 30 -21.81 -3.84 -11.38
C GLY A 30 -21.91 -4.84 -10.21
N VAL A 31 -22.00 -6.14 -10.50
CA VAL A 31 -22.04 -7.23 -9.50
C VAL A 31 -20.61 -7.52 -9.00
N PRO A 32 -20.36 -7.78 -7.70
CA PRO A 32 -19.01 -8.03 -7.20
C PRO A 32 -18.33 -9.24 -7.86
N VAL A 33 -17.05 -9.10 -8.19
CA VAL A 33 -16.26 -10.15 -8.84
C VAL A 33 -16.24 -11.45 -8.00
N LEU A 34 -16.12 -11.32 -6.67
CA LEU A 34 -16.07 -12.45 -5.73
C LEU A 34 -17.37 -13.29 -5.74
N PHE A 35 -18.52 -12.64 -5.95
CA PHE A 35 -19.81 -13.33 -6.11
C PHE A 35 -19.81 -14.19 -7.38
N LEU A 36 -19.24 -13.69 -8.48
CA LEU A 36 -19.12 -14.47 -9.71
C LEU A 36 -18.19 -15.67 -9.53
N PHE A 37 -17.09 -15.55 -8.77
CA PHE A 37 -16.21 -16.69 -8.46
C PHE A 37 -16.93 -17.79 -7.67
N LEU A 38 -17.77 -17.41 -6.69
CA LEU A 38 -18.62 -18.36 -5.96
C LEU A 38 -19.64 -19.05 -6.88
N VAL A 39 -20.32 -18.29 -7.75
CA VAL A 39 -21.29 -18.85 -8.70
C VAL A 39 -20.63 -19.76 -9.73
N VAL A 40 -19.48 -19.38 -10.28
CA VAL A 40 -18.68 -20.25 -11.16
C VAL A 40 -18.23 -21.51 -10.44
N GLY A 41 -17.82 -21.42 -9.17
CA GLY A 41 -17.48 -22.57 -8.34
C GLY A 41 -18.66 -23.52 -8.12
N MET A 42 -19.83 -23.00 -7.75
CA MET A 42 -21.07 -23.78 -7.60
C MET A 42 -21.51 -24.44 -8.92
N LEU A 43 -21.41 -23.72 -10.03
CA LEU A 43 -21.73 -24.26 -11.36
C LEU A 43 -20.71 -25.32 -11.84
N ALA A 44 -19.48 -25.30 -11.32
CA ALA A 44 -18.49 -26.34 -11.57
C ALA A 44 -18.65 -27.56 -10.63
N GLY A 45 -19.22 -27.36 -9.44
CA GLY A 45 -19.45 -28.40 -8.43
C GLY A 45 -20.42 -29.51 -8.83
N SER A 46 -20.69 -30.42 -7.89
CA SER A 46 -21.37 -31.72 -8.10
C SER A 46 -22.80 -31.61 -8.64
N GLU A 47 -23.58 -30.63 -8.17
CA GLU A 47 -24.94 -30.34 -8.66
C GLU A 47 -24.95 -29.27 -9.77
N GLY A 48 -23.77 -28.76 -10.13
CA GLY A 48 -23.58 -27.81 -11.22
C GLY A 48 -23.46 -28.47 -12.59
N ILE A 49 -23.27 -27.65 -13.62
CA ILE A 49 -23.04 -28.10 -15.00
C ILE A 49 -21.70 -28.86 -15.12
N GLY A 50 -20.73 -28.57 -14.24
CA GLY A 50 -19.44 -29.26 -14.20
C GLY A 50 -19.46 -30.67 -13.58
N GLY A 51 -20.41 -30.96 -12.70
CA GLY A 51 -20.57 -32.29 -12.09
C GLY A 51 -19.40 -32.74 -11.19
N ILE A 52 -18.63 -31.81 -10.61
CA ILE A 52 -17.40 -32.15 -9.88
C ILE A 52 -17.70 -32.46 -8.41
N GLU A 53 -17.58 -33.73 -8.05
CA GLU A 53 -17.62 -34.20 -6.66
C GLU A 53 -16.42 -33.66 -5.86
N PHE A 54 -16.66 -32.65 -5.02
CA PHE A 54 -15.65 -32.06 -4.15
C PHE A 54 -16.20 -31.84 -2.73
N GLU A 55 -16.13 -32.86 -1.88
CA GLU A 55 -16.49 -32.78 -0.44
C GLU A 55 -15.25 -32.76 0.49
N ASN A 56 -14.12 -32.20 0.03
CA ASN A 56 -12.88 -32.19 0.80
C ASN A 56 -12.67 -30.86 1.55
N TYR A 57 -13.35 -30.72 2.70
CA TYR A 57 -13.23 -29.57 3.61
C TYR A 57 -11.80 -29.33 4.12
N SER A 58 -10.98 -30.38 4.25
CA SER A 58 -9.57 -30.24 4.67
C SER A 58 -8.73 -29.58 3.60
N ALA A 59 -8.82 -30.04 2.34
CA ALA A 59 -8.15 -29.41 1.21
C ALA A 59 -8.60 -27.95 1.00
N ALA A 60 -9.91 -27.69 1.09
CA ALA A 60 -10.46 -26.35 0.99
C ALA A 60 -9.96 -25.42 2.11
N ASN A 61 -9.88 -25.90 3.35
CA ASN A 61 -9.31 -25.12 4.45
C ASN A 61 -7.81 -24.87 4.27
N THR A 62 -7.04 -25.83 3.77
CA THR A 62 -5.62 -25.63 3.48
C THR A 62 -5.42 -24.57 2.40
N ILE A 63 -6.17 -24.65 1.30
CA ILE A 63 -6.17 -23.67 0.21
C ILE A 63 -6.59 -22.29 0.75
N GLY A 64 -7.70 -22.22 1.49
CA GLY A 64 -8.22 -20.99 2.08
C GLY A 64 -7.29 -20.35 3.11
N THR A 65 -6.61 -21.14 3.94
CA THR A 65 -5.63 -20.64 4.93
C THR A 65 -4.41 -20.04 4.25
N ILE A 66 -3.84 -20.71 3.24
CA ILE A 66 -2.70 -20.20 2.46
C ILE A 66 -3.10 -18.96 1.66
N ALA A 67 -4.26 -19.01 1.00
CA ALA A 67 -4.81 -17.89 0.25
C ALA A 67 -5.04 -16.67 1.15
N LEU A 68 -5.69 -16.85 2.30
CA LEU A 68 -5.96 -15.78 3.25
C LEU A 68 -4.69 -15.20 3.86
N CYS A 69 -3.67 -16.02 4.13
CA CYS A 69 -2.35 -15.54 4.52
C CYS A 69 -1.77 -14.55 3.50
N LEU A 70 -1.80 -14.87 2.21
CA LEU A 70 -1.28 -14.00 1.15
C LEU A 70 -2.17 -12.76 0.90
N ILE A 71 -3.50 -12.91 1.00
CA ILE A 71 -4.45 -11.79 0.88
C ILE A 71 -4.28 -10.77 2.03
N LEU A 72 -4.14 -11.23 3.26
CA LEU A 72 -3.87 -10.34 4.41
C LEU A 72 -2.47 -9.71 4.34
N PHE A 73 -1.49 -10.40 3.75
CA PHE A 73 -0.17 -9.79 3.52
C PHE A 73 -0.25 -8.64 2.52
N ASP A 74 -0.92 -8.82 1.38
CA ASP A 74 -1.16 -7.73 0.40
C ASP A 74 -1.95 -6.57 1.01
N GLY A 75 -3.03 -6.85 1.76
CA GLY A 75 -3.78 -5.84 2.50
C GLY A 75 -2.92 -5.07 3.51
N GLY A 76 -2.02 -5.76 4.21
CA GLY A 76 -1.04 -5.15 5.10
C GLY A 76 -0.04 -4.27 4.36
N LEU A 77 0.51 -4.74 3.23
CA LEU A 77 1.47 -3.98 2.40
C LEU A 77 0.88 -2.65 1.87
N ARG A 78 -0.44 -2.60 1.64
CA ARG A 78 -1.16 -1.40 1.17
C ARG A 78 -1.56 -0.44 2.29
N THR A 79 -1.83 -0.96 3.48
CA THR A 79 -2.28 -0.20 4.65
C THR A 79 -1.22 0.84 5.06
N THR A 80 -1.47 2.13 4.81
CA THR A 80 -0.49 3.18 5.11
C THR A 80 -0.50 3.59 6.60
N LEU A 81 0.68 3.86 7.17
CA LEU A 81 0.82 4.39 8.54
C LEU A 81 0.09 5.73 8.74
N GLY A 82 -0.08 6.52 7.65
CA GLY A 82 -0.87 7.75 7.67
C GLY A 82 -2.37 7.47 7.86
N ALA A 83 -2.93 6.49 7.15
CA ALA A 83 -4.31 6.05 7.33
C ALA A 83 -4.52 5.48 8.73
N VAL A 84 -3.64 4.58 9.19
CA VAL A 84 -3.66 4.03 10.57
C VAL A 84 -3.63 5.16 11.60
N ARG A 85 -2.66 6.09 11.53
CA ARG A 85 -2.55 7.21 12.49
C ARG A 85 -3.80 8.10 12.52
N THR A 86 -4.50 8.24 11.40
CA THR A 86 -5.70 9.08 11.26
C THR A 86 -6.97 8.36 11.74
N ALA A 87 -7.08 7.05 11.51
CA ALA A 87 -8.31 6.28 11.70
C ALA A 87 -8.27 5.21 12.81
N TRP A 88 -7.13 4.95 13.46
CA TRP A 88 -6.99 3.83 14.41
C TRP A 88 -8.01 3.83 15.55
N LYS A 89 -8.42 4.98 16.08
CA LYS A 89 -9.38 5.04 17.21
C LYS A 89 -10.76 4.46 16.85
N PRO A 90 -11.49 4.99 15.84
CA PRO A 90 -12.76 4.38 15.42
C PRO A 90 -12.56 2.98 14.83
N ALA A 91 -11.51 2.76 14.03
CA ALA A 91 -11.28 1.49 13.36
C ALA A 91 -10.98 0.34 14.35
N ALA A 92 -10.13 0.55 15.35
CA ALA A 92 -9.83 -0.47 16.36
C ALA A 92 -11.05 -0.78 17.25
N LEU A 93 -11.87 0.23 17.58
CA LEU A 93 -13.09 0.02 18.36
C LEU A 93 -14.15 -0.79 17.58
N LEU A 94 -14.31 -0.50 16.28
CA LEU A 94 -15.15 -1.29 15.37
C LEU A 94 -14.62 -2.72 15.18
N ALA A 95 -13.31 -2.87 14.94
CA ALA A 95 -12.69 -4.16 14.68
C ALA A 95 -12.62 -5.09 15.91
N THR A 96 -12.74 -4.55 17.12
CA THR A 96 -12.77 -5.34 18.37
C THR A 96 -14.19 -5.44 18.92
N LEU A 97 -14.66 -4.39 19.59
CA LEU A 97 -15.97 -4.36 20.23
C LEU A 97 -17.12 -4.38 19.21
N GLY A 98 -16.95 -3.77 18.04
CA GLY A 98 -17.95 -3.81 16.97
C GLY A 98 -18.16 -5.21 16.40
N VAL A 99 -17.09 -6.01 16.25
CA VAL A 99 -17.18 -7.42 15.88
C VAL A 99 -17.88 -8.22 16.97
N VAL A 100 -17.52 -8.05 18.25
CA VAL A 100 -18.17 -8.76 19.37
C VAL A 100 -19.67 -8.43 19.45
N VAL A 101 -20.06 -7.16 19.32
CA VAL A 101 -21.47 -6.74 19.32
C VAL A 101 -22.22 -7.29 18.11
N THR A 102 -21.60 -7.26 16.92
CA THR A 102 -22.20 -7.82 15.69
C THR A 102 -22.40 -9.32 15.83
N ALA A 103 -21.37 -10.04 16.28
CA ALA A 103 -21.41 -11.48 16.51
C ALA A 103 -22.41 -11.89 17.60
N ALA A 104 -22.54 -11.09 18.66
CA ALA A 104 -23.54 -11.31 19.70
C ALA A 104 -24.97 -11.16 19.18
N ILE A 105 -25.29 -10.05 18.50
CA ILE A 105 -26.65 -9.79 17.99
C ILE A 105 -27.03 -10.81 16.90
N THR A 106 -26.15 -11.01 15.90
CA THR A 106 -26.40 -11.96 14.82
C THR A 106 -26.40 -13.40 15.33
N GLY A 107 -25.56 -13.73 16.31
CA GLY A 107 -25.50 -15.07 16.89
C GLY A 107 -26.69 -15.43 17.78
N LEU A 108 -27.21 -14.48 18.55
CA LEU A 108 -28.48 -14.67 19.29
C LEU A 108 -29.65 -14.85 18.32
N ALA A 109 -29.69 -14.07 17.23
CA ALA A 109 -30.69 -14.26 16.18
C ALA A 109 -30.54 -15.61 15.49
N ALA A 110 -29.32 -16.05 15.15
CA ALA A 110 -29.08 -17.37 14.56
C ALA A 110 -29.49 -18.52 15.50
N SER A 111 -29.21 -18.41 16.81
CA SER A 111 -29.66 -19.37 17.82
C SER A 111 -31.19 -19.51 17.83
N TRP A 112 -31.91 -18.38 17.80
CA TRP A 112 -33.37 -18.37 17.80
C TRP A 112 -33.98 -18.82 16.47
N ILE A 113 -33.42 -18.42 15.33
CA ILE A 113 -33.94 -18.75 13.99
C ILE A 113 -33.70 -20.23 13.65
N LEU A 114 -32.52 -20.77 13.95
CA LEU A 114 -32.14 -22.16 13.65
C LEU A 114 -32.50 -23.15 14.77
N GLN A 115 -33.01 -22.67 15.91
CA GLN A 115 -33.30 -23.49 17.11
C GLN A 115 -32.07 -24.25 17.63
N ILE A 116 -30.89 -23.63 17.52
CA ILE A 116 -29.59 -24.16 17.99
C ILE A 116 -29.17 -23.50 19.30
N THR A 117 -28.20 -24.09 20.01
CA THR A 117 -27.72 -23.53 21.28
C THR A 117 -27.12 -22.13 21.10
N ILE A 118 -27.15 -21.31 22.16
CA ILE A 118 -26.61 -19.95 22.13
C ILE A 118 -25.14 -19.93 21.68
N LEU A 119 -24.33 -20.91 22.11
CA LEU A 119 -22.91 -21.00 21.72
C LEU A 119 -22.73 -21.33 20.23
N GLN A 120 -23.57 -22.19 19.66
CA GLN A 120 -23.59 -22.48 18.23
C GLN A 120 -24.06 -21.28 17.41
N GLY A 121 -25.05 -20.53 17.92
CA GLY A 121 -25.47 -19.25 17.33
C GLY A 121 -24.35 -18.20 17.35
N LEU A 122 -23.73 -17.98 18.51
CA LEU A 122 -22.57 -17.09 18.66
C LEU A 122 -21.39 -17.48 17.75
N LEU A 123 -21.19 -18.78 17.49
CA LEU A 123 -20.20 -19.26 16.53
C LEU A 123 -20.53 -18.81 15.10
N ILE A 124 -21.77 -19.01 14.63
CA ILE A 124 -22.22 -18.47 13.33
C ILE A 124 -22.04 -16.95 13.28
N GLY A 125 -22.46 -16.24 14.32
CA GLY A 125 -22.31 -14.78 14.44
C GLY A 125 -20.85 -14.30 14.38
N SER A 126 -19.93 -15.08 14.97
CA SER A 126 -18.49 -14.79 14.96
C SER A 126 -17.87 -15.03 13.60
N ILE A 127 -18.25 -16.12 12.93
CA ILE A 127 -17.81 -16.44 11.56
C ILE A 127 -18.23 -15.33 10.60
N VAL A 128 -19.49 -14.87 10.65
CA VAL A 128 -19.97 -13.74 9.84
C VAL A 128 -19.61 -12.37 10.41
N GLY A 129 -18.73 -12.29 11.42
CA GLY A 129 -18.30 -11.05 12.06
C GLY A 129 -17.44 -10.17 11.14
N SER A 130 -16.47 -10.78 10.45
CA SER A 130 -15.54 -10.13 9.51
C SER A 130 -16.20 -9.26 8.44
N THR A 131 -15.48 -8.31 7.86
CA THR A 131 -15.90 -7.58 6.63
C THR A 131 -14.73 -7.34 5.69
N ASP A 132 -15.00 -7.34 4.39
CA ASP A 132 -13.99 -7.21 3.33
C ASP A 132 -14.01 -5.82 2.68
N ALA A 133 -13.04 -4.97 3.04
CA ALA A 133 -12.86 -3.66 2.45
C ALA A 133 -12.28 -3.72 1.03
N SER A 134 -11.47 -4.73 0.71
CA SER A 134 -10.86 -4.89 -0.63
C SER A 134 -11.95 -5.09 -1.68
N ALA A 135 -12.95 -5.92 -1.38
CA ALA A 135 -14.15 -6.09 -2.20
C ALA A 135 -14.95 -4.77 -2.34
N VAL A 136 -15.21 -4.07 -1.22
CA VAL A 136 -15.89 -2.77 -1.19
C VAL A 136 -15.19 -1.74 -2.08
N PHE A 137 -13.86 -1.60 -1.96
CA PHE A 137 -13.07 -0.68 -2.78
C PHE A 137 -13.00 -1.09 -4.25
N SER A 138 -12.94 -2.39 -4.56
CA SER A 138 -12.99 -2.89 -5.94
C SER A 138 -14.32 -2.53 -6.62
N ILE A 139 -15.45 -2.73 -5.93
CA ILE A 139 -16.78 -2.37 -6.42
C ILE A 139 -16.92 -0.85 -6.60
N LEU A 140 -16.49 -0.05 -5.61
CA LEU A 140 -16.54 1.42 -5.69
C LEU A 140 -15.69 1.95 -6.86
N ARG A 141 -14.48 1.41 -7.04
CA ARG A 141 -13.57 1.77 -8.14
C ARG A 141 -14.14 1.41 -9.50
N SER A 142 -14.66 0.19 -9.68
CA SER A 142 -15.35 -0.24 -10.90
C SER A 142 -16.62 0.59 -11.18
N GLY A 143 -17.31 1.05 -10.13
CA GLY A 143 -18.44 1.98 -10.21
C GLY A 143 -18.07 3.45 -10.40
N GLY A 144 -16.78 3.80 -10.53
CA GLY A 144 -16.30 5.18 -10.71
C GLY A 144 -16.60 6.09 -9.50
N VAL A 145 -16.56 5.55 -8.28
CA VAL A 145 -16.84 6.27 -7.03
C VAL A 145 -15.62 6.22 -6.12
N ASN A 146 -15.17 7.39 -5.67
CA ASN A 146 -14.13 7.52 -4.64
C ASN A 146 -14.78 8.07 -3.37
N ILE A 147 -14.67 7.36 -2.25
CA ILE A 147 -15.20 7.84 -0.97
C ILE A 147 -14.20 8.75 -0.25
N ARG A 148 -14.71 9.66 0.60
CA ARG A 148 -13.90 10.58 1.41
C ARG A 148 -12.76 9.88 2.13
N ARG A 149 -11.56 10.46 2.08
CA ARG A 149 -10.33 9.84 2.65
C ARG A 149 -10.50 9.30 4.08
N ARG A 150 -11.02 10.09 5.03
CA ARG A 150 -11.21 9.66 6.44
C ARG A 150 -12.09 8.40 6.55
N LEU A 151 -13.08 8.26 5.68
CA LEU A 151 -13.97 7.11 5.63
C LEU A 151 -13.27 5.89 4.99
N ALA A 152 -12.51 6.11 3.91
CA ALA A 152 -11.68 5.07 3.30
C ALA A 152 -10.67 4.51 4.30
N ASP A 153 -9.87 5.38 4.93
CA ASP A 153 -8.88 5.04 5.95
C ASP A 153 -9.53 4.27 7.13
N THR A 154 -10.78 4.61 7.50
CA THR A 154 -11.51 3.88 8.57
C THR A 154 -11.94 2.49 8.12
N LEU A 155 -12.50 2.34 6.91
CA LEU A 155 -12.94 1.05 6.38
C LEU A 155 -11.77 0.07 6.12
N GLU A 156 -10.66 0.59 5.59
CA GLU A 156 -9.44 -0.19 5.33
C GLU A 156 -8.85 -0.77 6.63
N VAL A 157 -8.64 0.10 7.63
CA VAL A 157 -8.08 -0.31 8.93
C VAL A 157 -9.09 -1.15 9.73
N GLU A 158 -10.40 -0.89 9.62
CA GLU A 158 -11.43 -1.72 10.25
C GLU A 158 -11.40 -3.15 9.68
N SER A 159 -11.42 -3.30 8.35
CA SER A 159 -11.43 -4.61 7.69
C SER A 159 -10.18 -5.42 8.01
N GLY A 160 -8.99 -4.87 7.78
CA GLY A 160 -7.73 -5.57 8.07
C GLY A 160 -7.56 -5.94 9.55
N SER A 161 -8.17 -5.18 10.47
CA SER A 161 -8.11 -5.46 11.91
C SER A 161 -9.23 -6.40 12.41
N ASN A 162 -10.35 -6.51 11.70
CA ASN A 162 -11.50 -7.28 12.16
C ASN A 162 -11.40 -8.78 11.86
N ASP A 163 -10.66 -9.15 10.82
CA ASP A 163 -10.39 -10.54 10.46
C ASP A 163 -9.72 -11.32 11.60
N PRO A 164 -8.60 -10.86 12.21
CA PRO A 164 -8.04 -11.48 13.41
C PRO A 164 -9.04 -11.68 14.57
N MET A 165 -9.99 -10.73 14.75
CA MET A 165 -10.99 -10.81 15.83
C MET A 165 -12.07 -11.85 15.54
N ALA A 166 -12.56 -11.92 14.31
CA ALA A 166 -13.52 -12.94 13.88
C ALA A 166 -12.91 -14.35 13.93
N ILE A 167 -11.66 -14.50 13.50
CA ILE A 167 -10.90 -15.75 13.59
C ILE A 167 -10.73 -16.18 15.05
N PHE A 168 -10.30 -15.25 15.93
CA PHE A 168 -10.20 -15.52 17.37
C PHE A 168 -11.53 -15.98 17.97
N LEU A 169 -12.62 -15.25 17.76
CA LEU A 169 -13.93 -15.58 18.32
C LEU A 169 -14.42 -16.95 17.81
N THR A 170 -14.20 -17.25 16.54
CA THR A 170 -14.55 -18.54 15.92
C THR A 170 -13.75 -19.69 16.55
N VAL A 171 -12.43 -19.60 16.57
CA VAL A 171 -11.55 -20.64 17.14
C VAL A 171 -11.81 -20.81 18.63
N GLY A 172 -11.97 -19.71 19.38
CA GLY A 172 -12.25 -19.74 20.80
C GLY A 172 -13.60 -20.37 21.13
N LEU A 173 -14.67 -20.06 20.39
CA LEU A 173 -15.98 -20.70 20.57
C LEU A 173 -15.96 -22.18 20.18
N ILE A 174 -15.18 -22.58 19.16
CA ILE A 174 -14.96 -24.00 18.85
C ILE A 174 -14.27 -24.72 20.01
N GLN A 175 -13.22 -24.13 20.61
CA GLN A 175 -12.54 -24.72 21.77
C GLN A 175 -13.41 -24.80 23.03
N VAL A 176 -14.33 -23.86 23.20
CA VAL A 176 -15.36 -23.93 24.27
C VAL A 176 -16.37 -25.04 23.97
N LEU A 177 -16.84 -25.18 22.74
CA LEU A 177 -17.79 -26.22 22.32
C LEU A 177 -17.21 -27.64 22.37
N THR A 178 -15.90 -27.79 22.14
CA THR A 178 -15.18 -29.08 22.26
C THR A 178 -14.68 -29.36 23.69
N GLY A 179 -14.93 -28.45 24.64
CA GLY A 179 -14.54 -28.60 26.06
C GLY A 179 -13.05 -28.40 26.35
N ALA A 180 -12.26 -27.94 25.39
CA ALA A 180 -10.82 -27.71 25.55
C ALA A 180 -10.51 -26.45 26.40
N VAL A 181 -11.38 -25.44 26.40
CA VAL A 181 -11.20 -24.18 27.13
C VAL A 181 -12.50 -23.77 27.84
N PRO A 182 -12.46 -23.36 29.13
CA PRO A 182 -13.64 -22.87 29.83
C PRO A 182 -14.06 -21.49 29.34
N LEU A 183 -15.37 -21.29 29.26
CA LEU A 183 -15.99 -20.01 28.86
C LEU A 183 -15.65 -18.90 29.86
N GLY A 184 -15.33 -17.69 29.37
CA GLY A 184 -14.95 -16.55 30.20
C GLY A 184 -13.44 -16.39 30.31
N GLY A 185 -12.86 -16.63 31.49
CA GLY A 185 -11.45 -16.35 31.78
C GLY A 185 -10.45 -17.10 30.88
N GLY A 186 -10.72 -18.37 30.54
CA GLY A 186 -9.88 -19.15 29.63
C GLY A 186 -9.89 -18.59 28.21
N LEU A 187 -11.08 -18.23 27.71
CA LEU A 187 -11.25 -17.58 26.41
C LEU A 187 -10.55 -16.22 26.34
N LEU A 188 -10.58 -15.42 27.42
CA LEU A 188 -9.88 -14.14 27.51
C LEU A 188 -8.35 -14.31 27.57
N MET A 189 -7.85 -15.34 28.27
CA MET A 189 -6.43 -15.66 28.29
C MET A 189 -5.94 -16.10 26.91
N LEU A 190 -6.73 -16.92 26.20
CA LEU A 190 -6.46 -17.32 24.82
C LEU A 190 -6.43 -16.11 23.88
N PHE A 191 -7.37 -15.16 24.03
CA PHE A 191 -7.37 -13.91 23.28
C PHE A 191 -6.08 -13.12 23.45
N LEU A 192 -5.71 -12.85 24.71
CA LEU A 192 -4.52 -12.07 25.03
C LEU A 192 -3.25 -12.76 24.53
N THR A 193 -3.18 -14.10 24.66
CA THR A 193 -2.08 -14.91 24.12
C THR A 193 -1.99 -14.76 22.60
N GLN A 194 -3.08 -15.01 21.86
CA GLN A 194 -3.10 -14.92 20.41
C GLN A 194 -2.75 -13.52 19.89
N LEU A 195 -3.28 -12.48 20.53
CA LEU A 195 -3.03 -11.09 20.16
C LEU A 195 -1.59 -10.66 20.47
N VAL A 196 -1.10 -10.94 21.68
CA VAL A 196 0.25 -10.51 22.11
C VAL A 196 1.34 -11.23 21.33
N PHE A 197 1.31 -12.56 21.24
CA PHE A 197 2.32 -13.31 20.49
C PHE A 197 2.22 -13.04 18.98
N GLY A 198 1.00 -12.94 18.42
CA GLY A 198 0.81 -12.55 17.02
C GLY A 198 1.37 -11.16 16.71
N ALA A 199 1.13 -10.17 17.58
CA ALA A 199 1.64 -8.82 17.40
C ALA A 199 3.17 -8.74 17.57
N ILE A 200 3.74 -9.40 18.58
CA ILE A 200 5.19 -9.43 18.80
C ILE A 200 5.90 -10.06 17.60
N VAL A 201 5.46 -11.23 17.15
CA VAL A 201 6.06 -11.92 15.99
C VAL A 201 5.89 -11.10 14.71
N GLY A 202 4.68 -10.58 14.44
CA GLY A 202 4.40 -9.80 13.24
C GLY A 202 5.25 -8.52 13.12
N LEU A 203 5.42 -7.79 14.23
CA LEU A 203 6.27 -6.61 14.27
C LEU A 203 7.76 -6.98 14.18
N LEU A 204 8.20 -8.02 14.91
CA LEU A 204 9.60 -8.48 14.89
C LEU A 204 10.02 -8.92 13.47
N VAL A 205 9.24 -9.81 12.85
CA VAL A 205 9.50 -10.29 11.48
C VAL A 205 9.32 -9.18 10.46
N GLY A 206 8.41 -8.22 10.69
CA GLY A 206 8.31 -7.01 9.88
C GLY A 206 9.58 -6.15 9.90
N TYR A 207 10.11 -5.82 11.08
CA TYR A 207 11.31 -5.00 11.21
C TYR A 207 12.57 -5.71 10.72
N VAL A 208 12.75 -6.98 11.09
CA VAL A 208 13.85 -7.81 10.60
C VAL A 208 13.74 -8.00 9.09
N GLY A 209 12.53 -8.24 8.56
CA GLY A 209 12.26 -8.38 7.14
C GLY A 209 12.61 -7.14 6.32
N VAL A 210 12.26 -5.94 6.81
CA VAL A 210 12.70 -4.67 6.21
C VAL A 210 14.22 -4.56 6.20
N TRP A 211 14.89 -4.88 7.32
CA TRP A 211 16.34 -4.84 7.40
C TRP A 211 17.00 -5.79 6.39
N ILE A 212 16.53 -7.05 6.29
CA ILE A 212 16.99 -8.02 5.29
C ILE A 212 16.76 -7.50 3.86
N LEU A 213 15.55 -7.02 3.54
CA LEU A 213 15.20 -6.49 2.22
C LEU A 213 16.00 -5.23 1.81
N GLN A 214 16.59 -4.51 2.77
CA GLN A 214 17.45 -3.35 2.51
C GLN A 214 18.94 -3.72 2.39
N HIS A 215 19.42 -4.76 3.09
CA HIS A 215 20.84 -5.11 3.13
C HIS A 215 21.22 -6.25 2.18
N VAL A 216 20.31 -7.18 1.87
CA VAL A 216 20.58 -8.28 0.94
C VAL A 216 20.51 -7.78 -0.50
N ARG A 217 21.62 -7.93 -1.23
CA ARG A 217 21.70 -7.69 -2.68
C ARG A 217 21.41 -8.98 -3.42
N LEU A 218 20.19 -9.14 -3.90
CA LEU A 218 19.78 -10.30 -4.69
C LEU A 218 20.15 -10.08 -6.16
N GLY A 219 20.81 -11.07 -6.78
CA GLY A 219 21.27 -10.97 -8.17
C GLY A 219 20.15 -10.89 -9.22
N ALA A 220 18.92 -11.24 -8.84
CA ALA A 220 17.73 -11.12 -9.69
C ALA A 220 16.62 -10.37 -8.96
N ALA A 221 16.06 -9.32 -9.58
CA ALA A 221 15.03 -8.46 -8.99
C ALA A 221 13.76 -9.25 -8.58
N GLY A 222 13.41 -10.31 -9.32
CA GLY A 222 12.29 -11.20 -9.02
C GLY A 222 12.40 -11.97 -7.70
N LEU A 223 13.57 -12.00 -7.05
CA LEU A 223 13.74 -12.64 -5.74
C LEU A 223 13.29 -11.74 -4.58
N TYR A 224 13.19 -10.41 -4.75
CA TYR A 224 12.71 -9.51 -3.69
C TYR A 224 11.24 -9.76 -3.30
N PRO A 225 10.28 -9.94 -4.24
CA PRO A 225 8.94 -10.36 -3.91
C PRO A 225 8.90 -11.73 -3.23
N VAL A 226 9.65 -12.72 -3.74
CA VAL A 226 9.71 -14.08 -3.16
C VAL A 226 10.22 -14.05 -1.71
N LEU A 227 11.23 -13.22 -1.42
CA LEU A 227 11.73 -13.01 -0.06
C LEU A 227 10.67 -12.37 0.84
N ALA A 228 9.91 -11.39 0.36
CA ALA A 228 8.80 -10.81 1.11
C ALA A 228 7.68 -11.84 1.37
N THR A 229 7.36 -12.71 0.40
CA THR A 229 6.43 -13.84 0.59
C THR A 229 6.96 -14.82 1.66
N ALA A 230 8.24 -15.17 1.61
CA ALA A 230 8.87 -16.06 2.58
C ALA A 230 8.83 -15.48 4.00
N LEU A 231 9.08 -14.18 4.16
CA LEU A 231 8.95 -13.47 5.44
C LEU A 231 7.51 -13.48 5.97
N ALA A 232 6.51 -13.32 5.11
CA ALA A 232 5.10 -13.44 5.49
C ALA A 232 4.76 -14.85 6.00
N LEU A 233 5.10 -15.90 5.24
CA LEU A 233 4.85 -17.29 5.64
C LEU A 233 5.60 -17.66 6.93
N LEU A 234 6.82 -17.14 7.11
CA LEU A 234 7.60 -17.30 8.34
C LEU A 234 6.95 -16.60 9.54
N ALA A 235 6.40 -15.38 9.36
CA ALA A 235 5.63 -14.69 10.41
C ALA A 235 4.39 -15.49 10.83
N PHE A 236 3.67 -16.07 9.86
CA PHE A 236 2.52 -16.93 10.12
C PHE A 236 2.92 -18.15 10.97
N GLY A 237 3.94 -18.90 10.50
CA GLY A 237 4.40 -20.13 11.14
C GLY A 237 4.97 -19.90 12.54
N LEU A 238 5.84 -18.91 12.72
CA LEU A 238 6.42 -18.59 14.04
C LEU A 238 5.33 -18.17 15.04
N ALA A 239 4.36 -17.35 14.62
CA ALA A 239 3.27 -16.95 15.49
C ALA A 239 2.42 -18.16 15.89
N ALA A 240 2.04 -19.01 14.94
CA ALA A 240 1.24 -20.21 15.21
C ALA A 240 1.94 -21.17 16.20
N VAL A 241 3.25 -21.41 16.04
CA VAL A 241 4.04 -22.25 16.96
C VAL A 241 4.12 -21.65 18.38
N LEU A 242 4.16 -20.33 18.50
CA LEU A 242 4.16 -19.62 19.79
C LEU A 242 2.76 -19.40 20.39
N GLY A 243 1.70 -19.98 19.80
CA GLY A 243 0.31 -19.78 20.24
C GLY A 243 -0.28 -18.40 19.89
N GLY A 244 0.42 -17.62 19.07
CA GLY A 244 -0.02 -16.36 18.48
C GLY A 244 -0.95 -16.53 17.27
N SER A 245 -1.70 -15.48 16.93
CA SER A 245 -2.46 -15.45 15.68
C SER A 245 -1.54 -15.23 14.47
N GLY A 246 -1.37 -16.28 13.66
CA GLY A 246 -0.59 -16.21 12.41
C GLY A 246 -1.11 -15.16 11.43
N PHE A 247 -2.43 -15.04 11.29
CA PHE A 247 -3.05 -14.04 10.42
C PHE A 247 -2.76 -12.60 10.87
N LEU A 248 -2.80 -12.33 12.18
CA LEU A 248 -2.42 -11.03 12.74
C LEU A 248 -0.93 -10.72 12.51
N ALA A 249 -0.07 -11.73 12.72
CA ALA A 249 1.36 -11.58 12.51
C ALA A 249 1.69 -11.18 11.07
N VAL A 250 1.09 -11.87 10.10
CA VAL A 250 1.25 -11.59 8.66
C VAL A 250 0.77 -10.19 8.29
N TYR A 251 -0.42 -9.79 8.74
CA TYR A 251 -0.96 -8.46 8.46
C TYR A 251 -0.04 -7.35 8.98
N LEU A 252 0.47 -7.49 10.21
CA LEU A 252 1.42 -6.54 10.80
C LEU A 252 2.79 -6.55 10.11
N THR A 253 3.29 -7.72 9.71
CA THR A 253 4.51 -7.84 8.87
C THR A 253 4.33 -7.09 7.56
N GLY A 254 3.16 -7.22 6.91
CA GLY A 254 2.78 -6.46 5.71
C GLY A 254 2.81 -4.95 5.95
N ILE A 255 2.17 -4.45 7.02
CA ILE A 255 2.17 -3.02 7.38
C ILE A 255 3.61 -2.49 7.53
N VAL A 256 4.47 -3.20 8.25
CA VAL A 256 5.85 -2.74 8.50
C VAL A 256 6.66 -2.71 7.20
N ILE A 257 6.56 -3.75 6.35
CA ILE A 257 7.28 -3.81 5.07
C ILE A 257 6.77 -2.75 4.08
N GLY A 258 5.45 -2.62 3.94
CA GLY A 258 4.80 -1.68 3.01
C GLY A 258 5.18 -0.22 3.26
N ASN A 259 5.36 0.16 4.53
CA ASN A 259 5.61 1.55 4.91
C ASN A 259 7.09 1.95 5.01
N ARG A 260 8.03 1.04 4.77
CA ARG A 260 9.49 1.30 4.91
C ARG A 260 10.27 1.39 3.61
N ARG A 261 9.58 1.39 2.44
CA ARG A 261 10.17 1.50 1.09
C ARG A 261 11.44 0.63 0.91
N PRO A 262 11.34 -0.71 1.00
CA PRO A 262 12.45 -1.61 0.71
C PRO A 262 12.95 -1.50 -0.74
N VAL A 263 14.10 -2.10 -1.03
CA VAL A 263 14.59 -2.25 -2.41
C VAL A 263 13.51 -2.96 -3.25
N PHE A 264 13.26 -2.45 -4.47
CA PHE A 264 12.25 -3.00 -5.39
C PHE A 264 10.80 -3.02 -4.84
N HIS A 265 10.46 -2.09 -3.94
CA HIS A 265 9.14 -1.97 -3.28
C HIS A 265 7.94 -2.08 -4.24
N ARG A 266 7.95 -1.42 -5.40
CA ARG A 266 6.86 -1.52 -6.38
C ARG A 266 6.70 -2.93 -6.95
N GLY A 267 7.80 -3.63 -7.21
CA GLY A 267 7.77 -5.02 -7.68
C GLY A 267 7.20 -5.96 -6.63
N ILE A 268 7.50 -5.72 -5.34
CA ILE A 268 6.87 -6.45 -4.23
C ILE A 268 5.35 -6.21 -4.23
N LEU A 269 4.89 -4.96 -4.34
CA LEU A 269 3.46 -4.64 -4.39
C LEU A 269 2.74 -5.28 -5.58
N LEU A 270 3.28 -5.16 -6.80
CA LEU A 270 2.65 -5.70 -8.01
C LEU A 270 2.58 -7.24 -8.01
N PHE A 271 3.62 -7.91 -7.51
CA PHE A 271 3.63 -9.37 -7.38
C PHE A 271 2.59 -9.85 -6.36
N HIS A 272 2.48 -9.18 -5.20
CA HIS A 272 1.51 -9.57 -4.17
C HIS A 272 0.07 -9.20 -4.55
N ASP A 273 -0.16 -8.16 -5.38
CA ASP A 273 -1.45 -7.90 -6.04
C ASP A 273 -1.89 -9.11 -6.86
N ALA A 274 -1.04 -9.54 -7.79
CA ALA A 274 -1.32 -10.69 -8.66
C ALA A 274 -1.48 -11.99 -7.86
N ALA A 275 -0.64 -12.22 -6.84
CA ALA A 275 -0.76 -13.37 -5.96
C ALA A 275 -2.07 -13.34 -5.15
N ALA A 276 -2.47 -12.19 -4.62
CA ALA A 276 -3.74 -12.03 -3.89
C ALA A 276 -4.95 -12.27 -4.80
N TRP A 277 -4.92 -11.79 -6.05
CA TRP A 277 -5.96 -12.11 -7.05
C TRP A 277 -6.06 -13.61 -7.35
N ILE A 278 -4.93 -14.29 -7.59
CA ILE A 278 -4.90 -15.74 -7.80
C ILE A 278 -5.44 -16.47 -6.56
N CYS A 279 -5.02 -16.05 -5.36
CA CYS A 279 -5.50 -16.61 -4.10
C CYS A 279 -7.01 -16.42 -3.90
N GLN A 280 -7.55 -15.23 -4.19
CA GLN A 280 -8.98 -14.96 -4.15
C GLN A 280 -9.74 -15.84 -5.13
N ILE A 281 -9.31 -15.89 -6.39
CA ILE A 281 -9.94 -16.72 -7.43
C ILE A 281 -9.98 -18.19 -6.96
N LEU A 282 -8.82 -18.77 -6.64
CA LEU A 282 -8.72 -20.18 -6.21
C LEU A 282 -9.59 -20.47 -4.99
N MET A 283 -9.47 -19.69 -3.93
CA MET A 283 -10.21 -19.88 -2.68
C MET A 283 -11.74 -19.75 -2.88
N PHE A 284 -12.23 -18.68 -3.52
CA PHE A 284 -13.67 -18.50 -3.71
C PHE A 284 -14.27 -19.57 -4.64
N MET A 285 -13.52 -20.04 -5.65
CA MET A 285 -13.99 -21.16 -6.47
C MET A 285 -13.96 -22.49 -5.71
N THR A 286 -12.88 -22.81 -4.98
CA THR A 286 -12.80 -24.04 -4.16
C THR A 286 -13.90 -24.09 -3.09
N LEU A 287 -14.22 -22.95 -2.47
CA LEU A 287 -15.32 -22.87 -1.50
C LEU A 287 -16.69 -22.92 -2.20
N GLY A 288 -16.82 -22.40 -3.42
CA GLY A 288 -18.00 -22.61 -4.26
C GLY A 288 -18.22 -24.07 -4.66
N LEU A 289 -17.15 -24.83 -4.92
CA LEU A 289 -17.20 -26.27 -5.20
C LEU A 289 -17.69 -27.11 -4.01
N LEU A 290 -17.44 -26.67 -2.77
CA LEU A 290 -17.95 -27.31 -1.55
C LEU A 290 -19.46 -27.08 -1.32
N SER A 291 -20.08 -26.17 -2.08
CA SER A 291 -21.45 -25.75 -1.85
C SER A 291 -22.44 -26.51 -2.72
N PHE A 292 -23.52 -26.97 -2.10
CA PHE A 292 -24.60 -27.71 -2.74
C PHE A 292 -25.81 -26.79 -2.93
N PRO A 293 -26.14 -26.37 -4.17
CA PRO A 293 -27.35 -25.63 -4.50
C PRO A 293 -28.63 -26.15 -3.83
N SER A 294 -28.82 -27.47 -3.71
CA SER A 294 -29.95 -28.08 -3.00
C SER A 294 -29.99 -27.68 -1.52
N ARG A 295 -28.90 -27.93 -0.79
CA ARG A 295 -28.76 -27.60 0.64
C ARG A 295 -28.85 -26.09 0.89
N LEU A 296 -28.35 -25.27 -0.04
CA LEU A 296 -28.50 -23.81 0.01
C LEU A 296 -29.96 -23.37 -0.09
N LEU A 297 -30.81 -24.03 -0.88
CA LEU A 297 -32.23 -23.71 -0.98
C LEU A 297 -32.97 -24.06 0.32
N ASP A 298 -32.64 -25.19 0.95
CA ASP A 298 -33.19 -25.56 2.26
C ASP A 298 -32.76 -24.56 3.37
N ALA A 299 -31.50 -24.10 3.33
CA ALA A 299 -30.97 -23.10 4.25
C ALA A 299 -31.43 -21.66 3.96
N ALA A 300 -31.97 -21.39 2.76
CA ALA A 300 -32.20 -20.02 2.26
C ALA A 300 -33.11 -19.17 3.15
N GLY A 301 -34.23 -19.74 3.64
CA GLY A 301 -35.18 -19.01 4.49
C GLY A 301 -34.54 -18.51 5.80
N PRO A 302 -34.01 -19.42 6.64
CA PRO A 302 -33.26 -19.06 7.85
C PRO A 302 -32.08 -18.12 7.57
N ALA A 303 -31.26 -18.40 6.55
CA ALA A 303 -30.06 -17.62 6.26
C ALA A 303 -30.38 -16.21 5.72
N LEU A 304 -31.48 -16.03 4.98
CA LEU A 304 -31.97 -14.71 4.56
C LEU A 304 -32.41 -13.87 5.77
N LEU A 305 -33.10 -14.47 6.75
CA LEU A 305 -33.48 -13.78 7.98
C LEU A 305 -32.24 -13.40 8.83
N ILE A 306 -31.27 -14.30 8.97
CA ILE A 306 -29.99 -14.02 9.65
C ILE A 306 -29.23 -12.89 8.93
N SER A 307 -29.21 -12.90 7.59
CA SER A 307 -28.63 -11.83 6.76
C SER A 307 -29.33 -10.49 6.99
N ALA A 308 -30.67 -10.48 7.02
CA ALA A 308 -31.44 -9.27 7.27
C ALA A 308 -31.15 -8.69 8.67
N VAL A 309 -31.06 -9.52 9.71
CA VAL A 309 -30.64 -9.08 11.05
C VAL A 309 -29.21 -8.56 11.05
N LEU A 310 -28.27 -9.26 10.41
CA LEU A 310 -26.87 -8.83 10.32
C LEU A 310 -26.72 -7.45 9.64
N ILE A 311 -27.40 -7.25 8.51
CA ILE A 311 -27.27 -6.06 7.65
C ILE A 311 -28.08 -4.87 8.20
N LEU A 312 -29.31 -5.10 8.69
CA LEU A 312 -30.24 -4.03 9.06
C LEU A 312 -30.28 -3.72 10.56
N ILE A 313 -29.78 -4.63 11.42
CA ILE A 313 -29.86 -4.50 12.89
C ILE A 313 -28.47 -4.54 13.52
N ALA A 314 -27.75 -5.67 13.40
CA ALA A 314 -26.49 -5.89 14.13
C ALA A 314 -25.40 -4.89 13.72
N ARG A 315 -25.13 -4.75 12.41
CA ARG A 315 -24.12 -3.84 11.88
C ARG A 315 -24.47 -2.36 12.14
N PRO A 316 -25.71 -1.87 11.92
CA PRO A 316 -26.12 -0.54 12.35
C PRO A 316 -26.01 -0.29 13.86
N ILE A 317 -26.47 -1.19 14.72
CA ILE A 317 -26.34 -1.00 16.18
C ILE A 317 -24.87 -0.88 16.58
N ALA A 318 -24.01 -1.79 16.12
CA ALA A 318 -22.57 -1.74 16.41
C ALA A 318 -21.92 -0.42 15.92
N VAL A 319 -22.18 -0.02 14.68
CA VAL A 319 -21.59 1.20 14.09
C VAL A 319 -22.13 2.47 14.75
N PHE A 320 -23.44 2.61 14.95
CA PHE A 320 -24.00 3.81 15.59
C PHE A 320 -23.58 3.93 17.06
N ALA A 321 -23.54 2.82 17.81
CA ALA A 321 -23.09 2.84 19.20
C ALA A 321 -21.63 3.28 19.33
N LEU A 322 -20.74 2.79 18.46
CA LEU A 322 -19.29 2.98 18.61
C LEU A 322 -18.74 4.21 17.87
N VAL A 323 -19.29 4.56 16.70
CA VAL A 323 -18.78 5.65 15.86
C VAL A 323 -19.34 7.02 16.26
N SER A 324 -20.49 7.06 16.94
CA SER A 324 -21.12 8.32 17.37
C SER A 324 -20.21 9.20 18.25
N PHE A 325 -19.32 8.61 19.05
CA PHE A 325 -18.32 9.31 19.86
C PHE A 325 -17.27 10.08 19.03
N PHE A 326 -17.06 9.73 17.76
CA PHE A 326 -15.98 10.26 16.91
C PHE A 326 -16.40 11.40 15.96
N LYS A 327 -17.58 12.00 16.19
CA LYS A 327 -18.12 13.16 15.45
C LYS A 327 -18.17 12.98 13.92
N PHE A 328 -18.48 11.77 13.45
CA PHE A 328 -18.79 11.55 12.03
C PHE A 328 -20.16 12.15 11.69
N PRO A 329 -20.35 12.73 10.49
CA PRO A 329 -21.66 13.19 10.05
C PRO A 329 -22.60 11.99 9.85
N LYS A 330 -23.89 12.15 10.17
CA LYS A 330 -24.89 11.05 10.16
C LYS A 330 -24.93 10.25 8.84
N ARG A 331 -24.60 10.88 7.71
CA ARG A 331 -24.51 10.21 6.39
C ARG A 331 -23.32 9.27 6.27
N GLU A 332 -22.16 9.62 6.82
CA GLU A 332 -20.98 8.74 6.87
C GLU A 332 -21.20 7.59 7.85
N VAL A 333 -21.85 7.82 8.99
CA VAL A 333 -22.21 6.75 9.94
C VAL A 333 -23.20 5.76 9.32
N LEU A 334 -24.24 6.25 8.64
CA LEU A 334 -25.20 5.38 7.95
C LEU A 334 -24.51 4.62 6.80
N PHE A 335 -23.60 5.27 6.05
CA PHE A 335 -22.81 4.59 5.04
C PHE A 335 -21.92 3.49 5.65
N LEU A 336 -21.15 3.76 6.72
CA LEU A 336 -20.39 2.75 7.46
C LEU A 336 -21.25 1.57 7.94
N SER A 337 -22.50 1.82 8.35
CA SER A 337 -23.40 0.75 8.80
C SER A 337 -23.93 -0.13 7.66
N LEU A 338 -24.06 0.42 6.45
CA LEU A 338 -24.48 -0.33 5.26
C LEU A 338 -23.31 -1.02 4.57
N VAL A 339 -22.11 -0.44 4.66
CA VAL A 339 -20.85 -1.00 4.18
C VAL A 339 -20.29 -1.98 5.21
N GLY A 340 -20.68 -3.24 5.03
CA GLY A 340 -20.21 -4.37 5.83
C GLY A 340 -20.20 -5.65 5.03
N LEU A 341 -19.74 -5.57 3.77
CA LEU A 341 -19.74 -6.69 2.83
C LEU A 341 -18.90 -7.85 3.38
N LYS A 342 -19.46 -9.06 3.32
CA LYS A 342 -18.80 -10.28 3.76
C LYS A 342 -18.02 -10.88 2.59
N GLY A 343 -16.77 -11.26 2.83
CA GLY A 343 -15.84 -11.74 1.81
C GLY A 343 -15.19 -13.06 2.18
N ALA A 344 -13.86 -13.12 2.03
CA ALA A 344 -13.06 -14.33 2.11
C ALA A 344 -13.13 -15.07 3.47
N VAL A 345 -13.01 -14.30 4.55
CA VAL A 345 -12.76 -14.84 5.89
C VAL A 345 -13.94 -15.62 6.45
N PRO A 346 -15.20 -15.14 6.39
CA PRO A 346 -16.35 -15.92 6.86
C PRO A 346 -16.50 -17.29 6.19
N ILE A 347 -16.32 -17.39 4.87
CA ILE A 347 -16.49 -18.68 4.17
C ILE A 347 -15.34 -19.64 4.52
N THR A 348 -14.11 -19.13 4.65
CA THR A 348 -12.96 -19.94 5.08
C THR A 348 -13.16 -20.44 6.52
N LEU A 349 -13.58 -19.57 7.43
CA LEU A 349 -13.88 -19.91 8.82
C LEU A 349 -15.05 -20.88 8.98
N ALA A 350 -16.01 -20.89 8.05
CA ALA A 350 -17.10 -21.86 8.03
C ALA A 350 -16.62 -23.32 7.87
N THR A 351 -15.40 -23.55 7.38
CA THR A 351 -14.79 -24.89 7.34
C THR A 351 -14.25 -25.36 8.69
N PHE A 352 -13.98 -24.45 9.64
CA PHE A 352 -13.39 -24.82 10.94
C PHE A 352 -14.35 -25.68 11.80
N PRO A 353 -15.66 -25.39 11.90
CA PRO A 353 -16.64 -26.28 12.53
C PRO A 353 -16.66 -27.69 11.94
N MET A 354 -16.50 -27.82 10.62
CA MET A 354 -16.46 -29.11 9.92
C MET A 354 -15.24 -29.92 10.32
N LEU A 355 -14.07 -29.30 10.35
CA LEU A 355 -12.81 -29.93 10.77
C LEU A 355 -12.77 -30.27 12.26
N ALA A 356 -13.48 -29.50 13.08
CA ALA A 356 -13.69 -29.80 14.50
C ALA A 356 -14.73 -30.92 14.76
N GLY A 357 -15.38 -31.44 13.71
CA GLY A 357 -16.37 -32.52 13.83
C GLY A 357 -17.65 -32.12 14.57
N LEU A 358 -18.04 -30.84 14.55
CA LEU A 358 -19.23 -30.38 15.27
C LEU A 358 -20.51 -30.92 14.61
N PRO A 359 -21.50 -31.45 15.36
CA PRO A 359 -22.68 -32.11 14.76
C PRO A 359 -23.55 -31.26 13.83
N ILE A 360 -23.50 -29.93 13.95
CA ILE A 360 -24.30 -28.98 13.16
C ILE A 360 -23.43 -28.26 12.10
N ALA A 361 -22.18 -28.68 11.91
CA ALA A 361 -21.20 -27.96 11.09
C ALA A 361 -21.63 -27.78 9.62
N ALA A 362 -22.31 -28.75 9.02
CA ALA A 362 -22.79 -28.63 7.63
C ALA A 362 -23.85 -27.53 7.50
N GLN A 363 -24.86 -27.53 8.38
CA GLN A 363 -25.89 -26.49 8.42
C GLN A 363 -25.29 -25.10 8.74
N MET A 364 -24.24 -25.03 9.57
CA MET A 364 -23.48 -23.80 9.79
C MET A 364 -22.79 -23.33 8.51
N PHE A 365 -22.12 -24.23 7.78
CA PHE A 365 -21.44 -23.93 6.53
C PHE A 365 -22.42 -23.38 5.48
N ASP A 366 -23.52 -24.09 5.23
CA ASP A 366 -24.53 -23.69 4.25
C ASP A 366 -25.18 -22.34 4.62
N THR A 367 -25.49 -22.14 5.92
CA THR A 367 -26.02 -20.86 6.42
C THR A 367 -25.02 -19.72 6.21
N VAL A 368 -23.75 -19.89 6.60
CA VAL A 368 -22.72 -18.85 6.45
C VAL A 368 -22.47 -18.55 4.97
N PHE A 369 -22.35 -19.58 4.14
CA PHE A 369 -22.15 -19.43 2.70
C PHE A 369 -23.28 -18.59 2.08
N PHE A 370 -24.53 -18.92 2.40
CA PHE A 370 -25.70 -18.15 1.94
C PHE A 370 -25.69 -16.71 2.46
N VAL A 371 -25.32 -16.47 3.73
CA VAL A 371 -25.19 -15.10 4.28
C VAL A 371 -24.13 -14.29 3.52
N VAL A 372 -23.02 -14.90 3.12
CA VAL A 372 -21.99 -14.21 2.31
C VAL A 372 -22.49 -13.94 0.89
N LEU A 373 -23.18 -14.90 0.26
CA LEU A 373 -23.78 -14.74 -1.06
C LEU A 373 -24.80 -13.57 -1.08
N VAL A 374 -25.67 -13.52 -0.07
CA VAL A 374 -26.64 -12.43 0.14
C VAL A 374 -25.96 -11.10 0.43
N SER A 375 -24.93 -11.07 1.27
CA SER A 375 -24.16 -9.85 1.56
C SER A 375 -23.49 -9.28 0.31
N ALA A 376 -22.83 -10.13 -0.48
CA ALA A 376 -22.19 -9.70 -1.72
C ALA A 376 -23.23 -9.14 -2.72
N LEU A 377 -24.39 -9.79 -2.88
CA LEU A 377 -25.41 -9.32 -3.81
C LEU A 377 -26.14 -8.06 -3.31
N ILE A 378 -26.67 -8.07 -2.08
CA ILE A 378 -27.52 -7.00 -1.53
C ILE A 378 -26.72 -5.78 -1.08
N GLN A 379 -25.54 -5.95 -0.49
CA GLN A 379 -24.71 -4.80 -0.07
C GLN A 379 -23.75 -4.37 -1.17
N GLY A 380 -23.21 -5.32 -1.96
CA GLY A 380 -22.20 -5.03 -2.98
C GLY A 380 -22.76 -4.37 -4.22
N TRP A 381 -23.77 -4.96 -4.87
CA TRP A 381 -24.29 -4.44 -6.14
C TRP A 381 -24.80 -2.98 -6.09
N PRO A 382 -25.60 -2.55 -5.08
CA PRO A 382 -26.05 -1.15 -5.00
C PRO A 382 -25.00 -0.20 -4.39
N LEU A 383 -23.82 -0.68 -3.98
CA LEU A 383 -22.83 0.12 -3.24
C LEU A 383 -22.44 1.45 -3.92
N PRO A 384 -22.15 1.51 -5.24
CA PRO A 384 -21.82 2.77 -5.90
C PRO A 384 -23.02 3.75 -5.94
N LEU A 385 -24.25 3.22 -6.05
CA LEU A 385 -25.47 4.02 -6.03
C LEU A 385 -25.71 4.61 -4.63
N VAL A 386 -25.57 3.79 -3.58
CA VAL A 386 -25.69 4.22 -2.17
C VAL A 386 -24.66 5.30 -1.85
N ALA A 387 -23.40 5.13 -2.26
CA ALA A 387 -22.34 6.14 -2.04
C ALA A 387 -22.65 7.49 -2.70
N ARG A 388 -23.21 7.48 -3.92
CA ARG A 388 -23.66 8.69 -4.64
C ARG A 388 -24.87 9.33 -3.94
N LEU A 389 -25.89 8.54 -3.60
CA LEU A 389 -27.11 9.00 -2.93
C LEU A 389 -26.81 9.65 -1.57
N MET A 390 -25.89 9.04 -0.81
CA MET A 390 -25.45 9.52 0.51
C MET A 390 -24.51 10.74 0.43
N LYS A 391 -24.11 11.17 -0.78
CA LYS A 391 -23.19 12.30 -1.04
C LYS A 391 -21.84 12.15 -0.30
N VAL A 392 -21.31 10.92 -0.26
CA VAL A 392 -20.00 10.60 0.34
C VAL A 392 -18.91 10.42 -0.72
N ASN A 393 -19.28 10.48 -2.00
CA ASN A 393 -18.33 10.57 -3.12
C ASN A 393 -17.52 11.87 -3.04
N GLU A 394 -16.22 11.77 -3.26
CA GLU A 394 -15.24 12.85 -3.33
C GLU A 394 -14.78 12.97 -4.79
N ALA A 395 -14.54 14.19 -5.29
CA ALA A 395 -14.15 14.38 -6.67
C ALA A 395 -12.83 13.64 -6.96
N VAL A 396 -12.78 12.87 -8.06
CA VAL A 396 -11.61 12.08 -8.43
C VAL A 396 -10.45 13.04 -8.74
N LYS A 397 -9.56 13.25 -7.76
CA LYS A 397 -8.20 13.70 -8.04
C LYS A 397 -7.58 12.62 -8.92
N ARG A 398 -7.33 12.96 -10.19
CA ARG A 398 -6.66 12.05 -11.13
C ARG A 398 -5.37 11.57 -10.47
N PRO A 399 -5.06 10.26 -10.49
CA PRO A 399 -3.86 9.76 -9.85
C PRO A 399 -2.64 10.50 -10.42
N PRO A 400 -1.61 10.78 -9.60
CA PRO A 400 -0.37 11.33 -10.13
C PRO A 400 0.17 10.37 -11.20
N PRO A 401 0.78 10.91 -12.24
CA PRO A 401 0.91 10.23 -13.51
C PRO A 401 1.99 9.12 -13.42
N VAL A 402 1.85 8.07 -14.26
CA VAL A 402 2.49 6.76 -14.07
C VAL A 402 4.01 6.86 -13.99
N THR A 403 4.58 6.73 -12.79
CA THR A 403 6.02 6.56 -12.64
C THR A 403 6.45 5.24 -13.24
N LEU A 404 7.43 5.26 -14.14
CA LEU A 404 8.10 4.08 -14.69
C LEU A 404 9.46 3.92 -13.98
N GLU A 405 9.45 3.27 -12.83
CA GLU A 405 10.68 2.88 -12.12
C GLU A 405 11.46 1.84 -12.95
N ILE A 406 12.45 2.28 -13.72
CA ILE A 406 13.40 1.38 -14.39
C ILE A 406 14.32 0.77 -13.33
N SER A 407 13.95 -0.40 -12.83
CA SER A 407 14.64 -1.10 -11.74
C SER A 407 15.95 -1.78 -12.15
N THR A 408 16.43 -1.58 -13.39
CA THR A 408 17.55 -2.31 -14.00
C THR A 408 18.83 -1.48 -14.19
N LEU A 409 18.92 -0.29 -13.59
CA LEU A 409 20.14 0.52 -13.56
C LEU A 409 20.58 0.83 -12.13
N GLN A 410 21.18 -0.17 -11.46
CA GLN A 410 21.76 -0.03 -10.10
C GLN A 410 22.84 1.07 -9.98
N ASN A 411 23.34 1.60 -11.11
CA ASN A 411 24.35 2.65 -11.19
C ASN A 411 23.80 4.02 -11.62
N VAL A 412 22.48 4.20 -11.80
CA VAL A 412 21.90 5.49 -12.23
C VAL A 412 20.78 5.93 -11.28
N ASN A 413 21.03 7.01 -10.55
CA ASN A 413 20.11 7.56 -9.55
C ASN A 413 19.03 8.46 -10.21
N GLY A 414 18.06 7.84 -10.89
CA GLY A 414 17.00 8.55 -11.62
C GLY A 414 15.66 7.79 -11.71
N ASP A 415 14.57 8.53 -11.48
CA ASP A 415 13.18 8.13 -11.69
C ASP A 415 12.71 8.51 -13.11
N ILE A 416 11.67 7.85 -13.63
CA ILE A 416 10.92 8.31 -14.81
C ILE A 416 9.45 8.51 -14.44
N VAL A 417 8.83 9.61 -14.88
CA VAL A 417 7.49 10.06 -14.44
C VAL A 417 6.63 10.58 -15.60
N ASP A 418 5.43 9.97 -15.79
CA ASP A 418 4.22 10.51 -16.46
C ASP A 418 4.40 11.49 -17.63
N TYR A 419 4.06 12.79 -17.56
CA TYR A 419 3.12 13.54 -16.73
C TYR A 419 1.90 14.02 -17.56
N TYR A 420 0.67 13.79 -17.11
CA TYR A 420 -0.53 14.32 -17.78
C TYR A 420 -0.74 15.82 -17.55
N VAL A 421 -0.90 16.59 -18.63
CA VAL A 421 -1.10 18.04 -18.61
C VAL A 421 -2.60 18.38 -18.58
N ASP A 422 -3.08 18.89 -17.45
CA ASP A 422 -4.43 19.45 -17.31
C ASP A 422 -4.45 20.98 -17.43
N THR A 423 -5.66 21.57 -17.46
CA THR A 423 -5.88 23.02 -17.64
C THR A 423 -5.37 23.89 -16.49
N GLY A 424 -4.97 23.30 -15.36
CA GLY A 424 -4.41 23.98 -14.19
C GLY A 424 -2.93 23.64 -13.90
N CYS A 425 -2.25 22.93 -14.80
CA CYS A 425 -0.80 22.71 -14.74
C CYS A 425 -0.05 23.95 -15.26
N LEU A 426 1.07 24.34 -14.61
CA LEU A 426 1.86 25.51 -15.03
C LEU A 426 2.53 25.30 -16.41
N ALA A 427 2.82 24.06 -16.76
CA ALA A 427 3.36 23.70 -18.08
C ALA A 427 2.36 23.90 -19.24
N ALA A 428 1.05 23.95 -18.97
CA ALA A 428 0.03 24.02 -20.01
C ALA A 428 0.18 25.29 -20.86
N GLY A 429 0.40 25.10 -22.17
CA GLY A 429 0.59 26.18 -23.14
C GLY A 429 2.00 26.77 -23.20
N ARG A 430 2.96 26.36 -22.37
CA ARG A 430 4.36 26.88 -22.39
C ARG A 430 5.26 26.03 -23.30
N MET A 431 6.38 26.58 -23.77
CA MET A 431 7.44 25.80 -24.42
C MET A 431 8.35 25.14 -23.38
N ILE A 432 8.99 24.00 -23.70
CA ILE A 432 9.91 23.32 -22.78
C ILE A 432 11.02 24.27 -22.27
N LYS A 433 11.58 25.12 -23.14
CA LYS A 433 12.62 26.11 -22.77
C LYS A 433 12.14 27.21 -21.80
N GLU A 434 10.83 27.38 -21.64
CA GLU A 434 10.20 28.38 -20.76
C GLU A 434 9.90 27.78 -19.38
N LEU A 435 10.12 26.48 -19.18
CA LEU A 435 10.01 25.81 -17.89
C LEU A 435 11.35 25.87 -17.15
N ALA A 436 11.35 26.37 -15.92
CA ALA A 436 12.52 26.39 -15.04
C ALA A 436 12.79 25.00 -14.43
N LEU A 437 13.01 23.99 -15.27
CA LEU A 437 13.31 22.63 -14.82
C LEU A 437 14.74 22.56 -14.23
N PRO A 438 14.92 21.94 -13.04
CA PRO A 438 16.24 21.76 -12.42
C PRO A 438 17.22 20.94 -13.29
N ASP A 439 18.53 21.16 -13.12
CA ASP A 439 19.54 20.33 -13.78
C ASP A 439 19.43 18.85 -13.35
N GLY A 440 19.62 17.95 -14.32
CA GLY A 440 19.36 16.51 -14.14
C GLY A 440 17.89 16.10 -14.35
N VAL A 441 17.03 17.03 -14.79
CA VAL A 441 15.69 16.74 -15.32
C VAL A 441 15.72 16.78 -16.85
N VAL A 442 15.23 15.72 -17.49
CA VAL A 442 15.17 15.58 -18.95
C VAL A 442 13.76 15.17 -19.35
N VAL A 443 13.07 16.01 -20.12
CA VAL A 443 11.87 15.57 -20.84
C VAL A 443 12.32 14.58 -21.91
N ALA A 444 11.88 13.33 -21.80
CA ALA A 444 12.27 12.24 -22.70
C ALA A 444 11.37 12.16 -23.93
N LEU A 445 10.04 12.31 -23.75
CA LEU A 445 9.07 12.34 -24.84
C LEU A 445 7.76 13.03 -24.45
N ILE A 446 7.07 13.58 -25.44
CA ILE A 446 5.69 14.07 -25.33
C ILE A 446 4.80 13.11 -26.13
N VAL A 447 3.75 12.58 -25.53
CA VAL A 447 2.70 11.82 -26.24
C VAL A 447 1.46 12.70 -26.38
N ARG A 448 0.96 12.84 -27.60
CA ARG A 448 -0.23 13.61 -27.94
C ARG A 448 -1.07 12.80 -28.92
N ASN A 449 -2.33 12.53 -28.58
CA ASN A 449 -3.23 11.70 -29.41
C ASN A 449 -2.60 10.36 -29.83
N ASP A 450 -1.94 9.67 -28.88
CA ASP A 450 -1.17 8.43 -29.08
C ASP A 450 0.07 8.53 -30.00
N GLU A 451 0.41 9.72 -30.54
CA GLU A 451 1.64 9.95 -31.29
C GLU A 451 2.78 10.49 -30.41
N ILE A 452 3.99 9.97 -30.61
CA ILE A 452 5.20 10.38 -29.87
C ILE A 452 5.89 11.53 -30.59
N THR A 453 5.92 12.70 -29.94
CA THR A 453 6.68 13.87 -30.37
C THR A 453 8.01 13.95 -29.62
N PRO A 454 9.17 13.96 -30.31
CA PRO A 454 10.46 14.15 -29.65
C PRO A 454 10.57 15.56 -29.05
N PRO A 455 10.99 15.71 -27.79
CA PRO A 455 10.97 16.99 -27.10
C PRO A 455 12.14 17.86 -27.57
N GLN A 456 11.82 19.09 -27.95
CA GLN A 456 12.78 20.13 -28.31
C GLN A 456 12.49 21.35 -27.43
N GLY A 457 13.47 22.23 -27.19
CA GLY A 457 13.24 23.45 -26.40
C GLY A 457 12.10 24.34 -26.93
N ARG A 458 11.77 24.24 -28.23
CA ARG A 458 10.65 24.91 -28.90
C ARG A 458 9.32 24.15 -28.89
N SER A 459 9.29 22.89 -28.44
CA SER A 459 8.05 22.10 -28.37
C SER A 459 7.12 22.76 -27.35
N ARG A 460 5.89 23.11 -27.79
CA ARG A 460 4.85 23.66 -26.92
C ARG A 460 4.04 22.51 -26.32
N ILE A 461 3.86 22.60 -25.01
CA ILE A 461 3.07 21.68 -24.21
C ILE A 461 1.60 22.09 -24.29
N GLU A 462 0.72 21.15 -24.58
CA GLU A 462 -0.72 21.36 -24.75
C GLU A 462 -1.52 20.58 -23.71
N VAL A 463 -2.75 21.05 -23.43
CA VAL A 463 -3.66 20.37 -22.51
C VAL A 463 -4.08 19.04 -23.12
N GLY A 464 -3.85 17.95 -22.39
CA GLY A 464 -4.05 16.58 -22.88
C GLY A 464 -2.75 15.84 -23.24
N ASP A 465 -1.61 16.51 -23.28
CA ASP A 465 -0.30 15.86 -23.46
C ASP A 465 0.07 14.97 -22.25
N HIS A 466 0.76 13.87 -22.52
CA HIS A 466 1.55 13.13 -21.53
C HIS A 466 3.04 13.41 -21.73
N ILE A 467 3.77 13.82 -20.69
CA ILE A 467 5.15 14.32 -20.79
C ILE A 467 6.09 13.48 -19.94
N VAL A 468 6.73 12.47 -20.54
CA VAL A 468 7.61 11.55 -19.79
C VAL A 468 8.89 12.28 -19.42
N VAL A 469 9.12 12.45 -18.12
CA VAL A 469 10.28 13.14 -17.56
C VAL A 469 11.17 12.16 -16.79
N ILE A 470 12.46 12.15 -17.13
CA ILE A 470 13.52 11.50 -16.36
C ILE A 470 14.07 12.53 -15.37
N LEU A 471 14.12 12.21 -14.08
CA LEU A 471 14.54 13.14 -13.02
C LEU A 471 15.25 12.42 -11.88
N ARG A 472 16.09 13.13 -11.11
CA ARG A 472 16.65 12.56 -9.87
C ARG A 472 15.61 12.57 -8.74
N PRO A 473 15.52 11.56 -7.86
CA PRO A 473 14.51 11.50 -6.80
C PRO A 473 14.44 12.77 -5.92
N ALA A 474 15.57 13.43 -5.70
CA ALA A 474 15.68 14.66 -4.89
C ALA A 474 14.98 15.89 -5.49
N VAL A 475 14.87 16.01 -6.82
CA VAL A 475 14.25 17.18 -7.49
C VAL A 475 12.77 16.96 -7.84
N ARG A 476 12.24 15.76 -7.58
CA ARG A 476 10.88 15.36 -7.95
C ARG A 476 9.79 16.33 -7.48
N ALA A 477 9.85 16.79 -6.23
CA ALA A 477 8.83 17.67 -5.66
C ALA A 477 8.73 19.04 -6.37
N MET A 478 9.80 19.48 -7.04
CA MET A 478 9.82 20.73 -7.83
C MET A 478 9.23 20.48 -9.22
N VAL A 479 9.59 19.36 -9.86
CA VAL A 479 9.02 18.93 -11.15
C VAL A 479 7.51 18.67 -11.01
N ASP A 480 7.09 18.06 -9.90
CA ASP A 480 5.67 17.91 -9.53
C ASP A 480 4.95 19.27 -9.50
N ARG A 481 5.55 20.37 -9.01
CA ARG A 481 4.90 21.70 -9.05
C ARG A 481 4.69 22.23 -10.48
N VAL A 482 5.62 21.97 -11.39
CA VAL A 482 5.54 22.44 -12.79
C VAL A 482 4.44 21.70 -13.57
N PHE A 483 4.32 20.39 -13.35
CA PHE A 483 3.43 19.51 -14.11
C PHE A 483 2.15 19.08 -13.38
N SER A 484 1.94 19.45 -12.12
CA SER A 484 0.71 19.14 -11.38
C SER A 484 -0.23 20.33 -11.21
N HIS A 485 -1.49 20.00 -10.91
CA HIS A 485 -2.57 20.95 -10.70
C HIS A 485 -2.32 21.85 -9.48
N ARG A 486 -2.46 23.18 -9.67
CA ARG A 486 -2.15 24.27 -8.71
C ARG A 486 -2.80 24.22 -7.30
N GLN A 487 -3.62 23.21 -6.99
CA GLN A 487 -4.28 23.00 -5.69
C GLN A 487 -3.64 21.91 -4.81
N GLN A 488 -2.42 21.47 -5.09
CA GLN A 488 -1.69 20.60 -4.17
C GLN A 488 -1.10 21.42 -3.00
N THR A 489 -1.29 20.92 -1.78
CA THR A 489 -0.85 21.53 -0.52
C THR A 489 0.67 21.81 -0.56
N PRO A 490 1.17 22.89 0.06
CA PRO A 490 2.60 23.21 0.03
C PRO A 490 3.44 22.03 0.54
N VAL A 491 4.15 21.38 -0.38
CA VAL A 491 5.22 20.44 -0.02
C VAL A 491 6.35 21.30 0.55
N THR A 492 6.70 21.06 1.81
CA THR A 492 7.84 21.68 2.48
C THR A 492 9.11 21.36 1.71
N LEU A 493 9.79 22.40 1.25
CA LEU A 493 11.07 22.29 0.58
C LEU A 493 12.13 21.82 1.59
N PRO A 494 13.09 20.96 1.20
CA PRO A 494 14.22 20.61 2.08
C PRO A 494 15.07 21.86 2.35
N ALA A 495 15.25 22.21 3.63
CA ALA A 495 15.91 23.44 4.07
C ALA A 495 17.45 23.48 3.87
N SER A 496 17.99 22.66 2.96
CA SER A 496 19.44 22.47 2.78
C SER A 496 19.87 21.99 1.39
N LEU A 497 19.02 22.07 0.37
CA LEU A 497 19.46 21.86 -1.02
C LEU A 497 19.87 23.19 -1.67
N GLU A 498 21.09 23.21 -2.20
CA GLU A 498 21.56 24.23 -3.13
C GLU A 498 21.19 23.82 -4.56
N PHE A 499 20.39 24.64 -5.25
CA PHE A 499 19.82 24.36 -6.55
C PHE A 499 20.61 25.08 -7.66
N PRO A 500 21.31 24.39 -8.57
CA PRO A 500 21.95 25.06 -9.70
C PRO A 500 20.89 25.65 -10.64
N LEU A 501 21.04 26.94 -10.92
CA LEU A 501 20.31 27.72 -11.90
C LEU A 501 21.32 28.19 -12.96
N ARG A 502 20.92 28.19 -14.23
CA ARG A 502 21.72 28.83 -15.29
C ARG A 502 21.69 30.34 -15.12
N GLY A 503 22.82 31.02 -15.32
CA GLY A 503 22.91 32.48 -15.27
C GLY A 503 21.96 33.18 -16.25
N SER A 504 21.62 32.54 -17.36
CA SER A 504 20.63 33.02 -18.36
C SER A 504 19.17 32.91 -17.92
N THR A 505 18.87 32.33 -16.75
CA THR A 505 17.50 32.26 -16.21
C THR A 505 17.02 33.67 -15.89
N LYS A 506 15.77 34.00 -16.23
CA LYS A 506 15.17 35.31 -15.89
C LYS A 506 14.70 35.38 -14.44
N VAL A 507 14.87 36.55 -13.82
CA VAL A 507 14.40 36.88 -12.46
C VAL A 507 12.91 36.60 -12.32
N GLY A 508 12.08 37.08 -13.26
CA GLY A 508 10.62 36.87 -13.21
C GLY A 508 10.20 35.40 -13.29
N ALA A 509 11.02 34.53 -13.93
CA ALA A 509 10.74 33.09 -13.96
C ALA A 509 11.02 32.42 -12.61
N ILE A 510 12.00 32.92 -11.84
CA ILE A 510 12.31 32.44 -10.48
C ILE A 510 11.22 32.90 -9.51
N GLU A 511 10.83 34.17 -9.57
CA GLU A 511 9.75 34.72 -8.73
C GLU A 511 8.43 33.95 -8.98
N GLU A 512 8.05 33.70 -10.25
CA GLU A 512 6.82 32.97 -10.60
C GLU A 512 6.87 31.47 -10.23
N CYS A 513 8.01 30.79 -10.41
CA CYS A 513 8.10 29.35 -10.15
C CYS A 513 8.24 29.00 -8.67
N TYR A 514 8.89 29.86 -7.87
CA TYR A 514 9.24 29.58 -6.49
C TYR A 514 8.43 30.38 -5.46
N ASP A 515 7.60 31.34 -5.89
CA ASP A 515 6.80 32.24 -5.04
C ASP A 515 7.69 33.11 -4.12
N VAL A 516 8.85 33.51 -4.66
CA VAL A 516 9.88 34.33 -3.98
C VAL A 516 9.94 35.73 -4.55
N LYS A 517 10.47 36.69 -3.78
CA LYS A 517 10.69 38.07 -4.22
C LYS A 517 12.17 38.41 -4.27
N LEU A 518 12.65 38.72 -5.47
CA LEU A 518 13.99 39.17 -5.78
C LEU A 518 14.06 40.71 -5.86
N GLY A 519 12.95 41.35 -6.24
CA GLY A 519 12.78 42.81 -6.13
C GLY A 519 13.48 43.64 -7.21
N GLU A 520 13.82 43.02 -8.34
CA GLU A 520 14.50 43.62 -9.49
C GLU A 520 13.67 43.42 -10.77
N SER A 521 14.14 43.90 -11.93
CA SER A 521 13.37 43.79 -13.19
C SER A 521 13.10 42.32 -13.59
N PRO A 522 11.84 41.91 -13.88
CA PRO A 522 11.51 40.53 -14.25
C PRO A 522 12.24 40.00 -15.50
N GLU A 523 12.65 40.92 -16.40
CA GLU A 523 13.35 40.61 -17.64
C GLU A 523 14.86 40.39 -17.47
N MET A 524 15.41 40.80 -16.33
CA MET A 524 16.83 40.66 -15.97
C MET A 524 17.18 39.17 -15.82
N THR A 525 18.41 38.80 -16.17
CA THR A 525 18.95 37.46 -15.96
C THR A 525 19.63 37.30 -14.60
N VAL A 526 19.85 36.07 -14.14
CA VAL A 526 20.57 35.79 -12.89
C VAL A 526 22.03 36.28 -12.95
N ASP A 527 22.71 36.19 -14.10
CA ASP A 527 24.06 36.76 -14.30
C ASP A 527 24.03 38.29 -14.07
N GLU A 528 23.12 38.99 -14.74
CA GLU A 528 22.96 40.44 -14.58
C GLU A 528 22.59 40.82 -13.14
N LEU A 529 21.65 40.10 -12.51
CA LEU A 529 21.20 40.32 -11.13
C LEU A 529 22.35 40.20 -10.12
N MET A 530 23.16 39.15 -10.24
CA MET A 530 24.27 38.93 -9.33
C MET A 530 25.41 39.93 -9.57
N ARG A 531 25.69 40.27 -10.84
CA ARG A 531 26.68 41.32 -11.19
C ARG A 531 26.28 42.71 -10.74
N SER A 532 24.99 43.08 -10.79
CA SER A 532 24.53 44.40 -10.35
C SER A 532 24.68 44.57 -8.85
N ARG A 533 24.46 43.50 -8.07
CA ARG A 533 24.63 43.48 -6.61
C ARG A 533 26.09 43.32 -6.16
N LEU A 534 26.95 42.69 -6.96
CA LEU A 534 28.39 42.51 -6.70
C LEU A 534 29.30 43.54 -7.41
N ALA A 535 28.72 44.66 -7.84
CA ALA A 535 29.43 45.69 -8.61
C ALA A 535 30.68 46.22 -7.88
N GLY A 536 31.86 46.03 -8.49
CA GLY A 536 33.15 46.43 -7.94
C GLY A 536 33.94 45.32 -7.24
N GLN A 537 33.41 44.09 -7.15
CA GLN A 537 34.12 42.93 -6.64
C GLN A 537 34.55 41.99 -7.78
N ALA A 538 35.66 41.27 -7.59
CA ALA A 538 36.06 40.21 -8.51
C ALA A 538 35.10 39.01 -8.36
N LEU A 539 34.55 38.51 -9.46
CA LEU A 539 33.62 37.37 -9.44
C LEU A 539 34.38 36.07 -9.16
N VAL A 540 34.24 35.55 -7.94
CA VAL A 540 34.86 34.31 -7.45
C VAL A 540 33.76 33.32 -7.09
N THR A 541 33.99 32.04 -7.36
CA THR A 541 33.08 30.97 -6.99
C THR A 541 32.93 30.87 -5.47
N GLY A 542 31.71 30.59 -5.00
CA GLY A 542 31.33 30.59 -3.58
C GLY A 542 30.80 31.93 -3.04
N MET A 543 30.93 33.06 -3.76
CA MET A 543 30.34 34.33 -3.31
C MET A 543 28.81 34.28 -3.28
N ALA A 544 28.23 34.76 -2.17
CA ALA A 544 26.80 34.72 -1.88
C ALA A 544 26.13 36.09 -1.99
N VAL A 545 24.96 36.15 -2.60
CA VAL A 545 24.07 37.31 -2.69
C VAL A 545 22.75 36.96 -1.98
N PRO A 546 22.52 37.44 -0.75
CA PRO A 546 21.31 37.15 0.00
C PRO A 546 20.13 38.02 -0.43
N PHE A 547 18.94 37.42 -0.40
CA PHE A 547 17.62 38.03 -0.58
C PHE A 547 16.71 37.59 0.57
N ASP A 548 15.55 38.23 0.71
CA ASP A 548 14.61 38.06 1.84
C ASP A 548 14.18 36.59 2.07
N GLN A 549 14.15 35.79 1.01
CA GLN A 549 13.67 34.40 1.05
C GLN A 549 14.64 33.38 0.42
N ILE A 550 15.73 33.84 -0.21
CA ILE A 550 16.70 32.97 -0.88
C ILE A 550 18.13 33.52 -0.78
N VAL A 551 19.14 32.68 -1.00
CA VAL A 551 20.54 33.10 -1.20
C VAL A 551 21.03 32.55 -2.54
N LEU A 552 21.67 33.39 -3.36
CA LEU A 552 22.29 32.99 -4.63
C LEU A 552 23.82 32.93 -4.49
N TYR A 553 24.43 31.80 -4.83
CA TYR A 553 25.87 31.55 -4.78
C TYR A 553 26.46 31.47 -6.19
N ILE A 554 27.62 32.08 -6.45
CA ILE A 554 28.31 31.89 -7.74
C ILE A 554 28.91 30.48 -7.78
N ARG A 555 28.50 29.62 -8.72
CA ARG A 555 29.06 28.27 -8.87
C ARG A 555 30.12 28.16 -9.95
N GLU A 556 29.90 28.80 -11.10
CA GLU A 556 30.81 28.73 -12.23
C GLU A 556 30.79 30.07 -12.98
N VAL A 557 31.98 30.57 -13.31
CA VAL A 557 32.20 31.81 -14.05
C VAL A 557 33.03 31.47 -15.28
N THR A 558 32.61 31.95 -16.46
CA THR A 558 33.34 31.79 -17.72
C THR A 558 34.60 32.65 -17.75
N GLU A 559 35.51 32.38 -18.70
CA GLU A 559 36.70 33.20 -18.94
C GLU A 559 36.34 34.66 -19.30
N ASP A 560 35.17 34.88 -19.92
CA ASP A 560 34.59 36.22 -20.21
C ASP A 560 33.97 36.90 -18.97
N GLY A 561 34.06 36.27 -17.79
CA GLY A 561 33.57 36.79 -16.52
C GLY A 561 32.05 36.71 -16.34
N SER A 562 31.33 35.87 -17.10
CA SER A 562 29.88 35.64 -16.93
C SER A 562 29.58 34.46 -16.02
N ILE A 563 28.60 34.63 -15.12
CA ILE A 563 28.14 33.58 -14.23
C ILE A 563 27.35 32.57 -15.07
N GLN A 564 27.95 31.42 -15.33
CA GLN A 564 27.31 30.36 -16.10
C GLN A 564 26.27 29.62 -15.26
N TYR A 565 26.60 29.38 -13.98
CA TYR A 565 25.72 28.75 -12.99
C TYR A 565 25.76 29.49 -11.65
N ALA A 566 24.58 29.64 -11.06
CA ALA A 566 24.37 30.14 -9.70
C ALA A 566 23.62 29.10 -8.87
N GLY A 567 24.07 28.82 -7.65
CA GLY A 567 23.36 27.97 -6.69
C GLY A 567 22.33 28.76 -5.91
N MET A 568 21.06 28.38 -5.93
CA MET A 568 20.00 28.99 -5.11
C MET A 568 19.73 28.15 -3.87
N VAL A 569 19.69 28.76 -2.69
CA VAL A 569 19.18 28.13 -1.45
C VAL A 569 17.94 28.89 -1.03
N ILE A 570 16.85 28.19 -0.70
CA ILE A 570 15.62 28.81 -0.19
C ILE A 570 15.66 28.79 1.34
N LEU A 571 15.50 29.96 1.95
CA LEU A 571 15.55 30.13 3.41
C LEU A 571 14.20 29.71 4.05
N PRO A 572 14.21 29.01 5.19
CA PRO A 572 12.98 28.77 5.97
C PRO A 572 12.46 30.09 6.54
N VAL A 573 11.13 30.22 6.65
CA VAL A 573 10.43 31.47 7.02
C VAL A 573 10.54 31.82 8.52
N GLU A 574 11.23 31.00 9.33
CA GLU A 574 11.52 31.30 10.74
C GLU A 574 12.99 30.93 11.10
N GLU A 575 13.55 31.65 12.08
CA GLU A 575 14.95 31.63 12.57
C GLU A 575 16.01 32.42 11.78
N THR A 576 15.90 33.74 11.83
CA THR A 576 17.02 34.70 11.72
C THR A 576 17.78 34.87 13.05
N PRO A 577 18.86 34.10 13.28
CA PRO A 577 19.96 34.65 14.10
C PRO A 577 21.39 34.26 13.65
N TRP A 578 21.57 33.44 12.61
CA TRP A 578 22.90 32.97 12.21
C TRP A 578 23.62 33.92 11.22
N LEU A 579 22.87 34.60 10.34
CA LEU A 579 23.39 35.54 9.35
C LEU A 579 24.18 36.72 9.95
N GLU A 580 23.75 37.27 11.10
CA GLU A 580 24.50 38.35 11.78
C GLU A 580 25.88 37.89 12.30
N LYS A 581 26.08 36.58 12.52
CA LYS A 581 27.28 36.04 13.14
C LYS A 581 28.41 35.75 12.14
N GLU A 582 28.08 35.39 10.91
CA GLU A 582 29.06 35.24 9.83
C GLU A 582 29.48 36.60 9.24
N MET A 583 28.57 37.57 9.18
CA MET A 583 28.87 38.95 8.72
C MET A 583 29.88 39.69 9.62
N ALA A 584 30.14 39.21 10.83
CA ALA A 584 31.13 39.77 11.74
C ALA A 584 32.56 39.22 11.55
N MET A 585 32.76 38.18 10.74
CA MET A 585 34.09 37.61 10.46
C MET A 585 34.62 38.07 9.11
N GLY A 586 35.73 38.81 9.13
CA GLY A 586 36.46 39.20 7.92
C GLY A 586 37.17 38.02 7.23
N PRO A 587 37.73 38.25 6.03
CA PRO A 587 38.19 37.20 5.11
C PRO A 587 39.34 36.30 5.61
N ASP A 588 40.01 36.65 6.72
CA ASP A 588 41.20 35.92 7.22
C ASP A 588 40.90 34.63 8.00
N THR A 589 39.63 34.21 8.14
CA THR A 589 39.25 33.11 9.06
C THR A 589 38.79 31.81 8.39
N GLN A 590 38.75 31.72 7.06
CA GLN A 590 38.32 30.50 6.34
C GLN A 590 39.40 29.42 6.16
N ALA A 591 40.59 29.59 6.73
CA ALA A 591 41.68 28.62 6.62
C ALA A 591 41.55 27.37 7.55
N ALA A 592 40.50 27.28 8.38
CA ALA A 592 40.43 26.33 9.50
C ALA A 592 39.10 25.53 9.60
N ALA A 593 38.55 25.05 8.49
CA ALA A 593 37.38 24.16 8.51
C ALA A 593 37.33 23.16 7.32
N ASN A 594 38.43 22.46 7.04
CA ASN A 594 38.45 21.37 6.04
C ASN A 594 38.91 20.04 6.67
N PRO A 595 37.99 19.10 7.00
CA PRO A 595 38.35 17.85 7.65
C PRO A 595 38.73 16.78 6.61
N THR A 596 39.97 16.79 6.13
CA THR A 596 40.56 15.63 5.43
C THR A 596 42.00 15.34 5.87
N ASN A 597 42.16 14.18 6.53
CA ASN A 597 43.38 13.39 6.75
C ASN A 597 44.67 14.08 7.27
N SER A 598 45.03 13.77 8.52
CA SER A 598 46.42 13.38 8.82
C SER A 598 46.49 12.34 9.95
N VAL A 599 47.55 11.52 9.94
CA VAL A 599 47.80 10.38 10.82
C VAL A 599 48.99 10.67 11.74
N GLY A 600 48.90 10.28 13.02
CA GLY A 600 50.02 10.16 13.98
C GLY A 600 49.51 9.57 15.30
N LYS A 601 49.98 8.39 15.74
CA LYS A 601 51.19 8.16 16.57
C LYS A 601 51.17 8.96 17.90
N ASN A 602 51.42 8.40 19.08
CA ASN A 602 51.93 7.06 19.45
C ASN A 602 51.63 6.76 20.94
N ASP A 603 51.75 5.49 21.36
CA ASP A 603 52.21 4.94 22.67
C ASP A 603 51.53 3.56 22.89
N ALA A 604 52.24 2.42 22.81
CA ALA A 604 53.09 1.79 23.84
C ALA A 604 52.27 1.22 25.02
N ALA A 605 52.36 -0.06 25.43
CA ALA A 605 53.23 -1.18 25.03
C ALA A 605 52.56 -2.56 25.36
N GLU A 606 53.36 -3.65 25.38
CA GLU A 606 53.00 -5.06 25.68
C GLU A 606 52.25 -5.82 24.54
N GLU A 607 52.61 -7.04 24.12
CA GLU A 607 53.68 -7.95 24.56
C GLU A 607 54.26 -8.82 23.40
N ARG A 608 55.34 -9.58 23.68
CA ARG A 608 56.17 -10.32 22.70
C ARG A 608 55.55 -11.67 22.31
N SER A 609 55.69 -12.16 21.07
CA SER A 609 56.68 -13.19 20.64
C SER A 609 55.94 -14.19 19.71
N ALA A 610 56.54 -14.97 18.80
CA ALA A 610 57.83 -15.01 18.12
C ALA A 610 57.70 -15.95 16.88
N THR A 611 58.60 -15.85 15.88
CA THR A 611 58.91 -16.87 14.82
C THR A 611 57.76 -17.39 13.92
N GLY A 612 57.93 -17.64 12.62
CA GLY A 612 59.10 -17.61 11.73
C GLY A 612 58.86 -18.52 10.51
N ASP A 613 59.56 -18.28 9.39
CA ASP A 613 59.61 -19.11 8.16
C ASP A 613 58.30 -19.30 7.32
N SER A 614 58.34 -19.58 6.01
CA SER A 614 59.29 -19.25 4.90
C SER A 614 58.68 -19.71 3.54
N LEU A 615 59.34 -19.35 2.41
CA LEU A 615 59.23 -19.95 1.05
C LEU A 615 58.10 -19.51 0.07
N GLU A 616 58.53 -18.62 -0.85
CA GLU A 616 58.45 -18.61 -2.34
C GLU A 616 57.17 -18.95 -3.16
N PRO A 617 57.00 -18.29 -4.34
CA PRO A 617 55.96 -18.59 -5.34
C PRO A 617 56.44 -19.55 -6.46
N GLN A 618 55.51 -20.10 -7.25
CA GLN A 618 55.81 -20.73 -8.54
C GLN A 618 54.86 -20.26 -9.65
N ASP A 619 55.45 -19.86 -10.78
CA ASP A 619 54.82 -19.74 -12.09
C ASP A 619 54.43 -21.12 -12.65
N ALA A 620 53.34 -21.19 -13.44
CA ALA A 620 53.20 -22.12 -14.56
C ALA A 620 52.04 -21.74 -15.51
N ASP A 621 52.43 -21.13 -16.62
CA ASP A 621 51.96 -21.35 -18.00
C ASP A 621 50.48 -21.44 -18.46
N ARG A 622 50.34 -20.95 -19.70
CA ARG A 622 49.21 -21.03 -20.64
C ARG A 622 49.23 -22.39 -21.41
N PRO A 623 48.27 -22.79 -22.28
CA PRO A 623 47.52 -21.92 -23.20
C PRO A 623 46.06 -22.29 -23.58
N ASN A 624 45.52 -21.48 -24.49
CA ASN A 624 44.34 -21.65 -25.37
C ASN A 624 43.88 -23.10 -25.63
N GLU A 625 42.58 -23.29 -25.76
CA GLU A 625 41.99 -23.57 -27.09
C GLU A 625 40.51 -23.18 -27.20
N SER A 626 40.05 -23.08 -28.45
CA SER A 626 38.73 -22.59 -28.87
C SER A 626 37.66 -23.67 -28.91
N THR A 627 36.41 -23.32 -28.61
CA THR A 627 35.22 -23.71 -29.39
C THR A 627 34.03 -22.81 -29.08
#